data_AF-A0A3A6K847-F1
#
_entry.id   AF-A0A3A6K847-F1
#
_cell.length_a   1.000
_cell.length_b   1.000
_cell.length_c   1.000
_cell.angle_alpha   90.00
_cell.angle_beta   90.00
_cell.angle_gamma   90.00
#
_symmetry.space_group_name_H-M   'P 1'
#
loop_
_entity.id
_entity.type
_entity.pdbx_description
1 polymer ?
#
loop_
_entity_poly.entity_id
_entity_poly.type
_entity_poly.pdbx_seq_one_letter_code
_entity_poly.pdbx_strand_id
1 'polypeptide(L)'
;MNSDMTKYCYQHFENAYNIGWNTNFDSTVESKETFNSIFIEKLTSYCENPLNSDLNGVCRETEIDGKKYVKGFGEIRIIDLKKKIRYAAPNVIIDDILSGKYIPPIEFIDAVLTGPTFDSEGYQEFYLNYSEKNFWGENEENFEKIAKVLEWAGDLEGFKDYILNNDLINIVVPEGSLLNYAITEGKEKEALWLIENGIDINAFDGLELMTAIKKNNNIIAKKLIDEGIVINSREMNDNPLVSAIRFSNAFLVEELMKNYRDLIVAYSNEYVRNCSVLDIAERTKNEKIINIVKKYLV
;
A
#
# COMPACT_ATOMS: atom_id res chain seq x y z
N MET A 1 -7.14 -1.14 0.96
CA MET A 1 -5.76 -0.74 0.62
C MET A 1 -5.44 -1.18 -0.81
N ASN A 2 -4.54 -0.46 -1.49
CA ASN A 2 -3.87 -0.87 -2.74
C ASN A 2 -4.65 -0.64 -4.05
N SER A 3 -5.29 0.51 -4.20
CA SER A 3 -5.73 0.98 -5.51
C SER A 3 -4.56 1.09 -6.48
N ASP A 4 -4.83 1.03 -7.78
CA ASP A 4 -3.79 1.33 -8.76
C ASP A 4 -3.22 2.72 -8.52
N MET A 5 -1.92 2.87 -8.77
CA MET A 5 -1.19 4.13 -8.61
C MET A 5 -1.03 4.63 -7.17
N THR A 6 -1.34 3.83 -6.14
CA THR A 6 -0.81 4.05 -4.79
C THR A 6 0.59 3.45 -4.67
N LYS A 7 1.36 3.80 -3.64
CA LYS A 7 2.64 3.14 -3.36
C LYS A 7 2.43 1.69 -2.95
N TYR A 8 3.37 0.83 -3.31
CA TYR A 8 3.34 -0.60 -3.02
C TYR A 8 3.70 -0.86 -1.55
N CYS A 9 2.84 -1.62 -0.86
CA CYS A 9 3.05 -2.03 0.53
C CYS A 9 2.54 -3.45 0.84
N TYR A 10 2.56 -4.37 -0.14
CA TYR A 10 1.97 -5.70 0.07
C TYR A 10 2.88 -6.63 0.88
N GLN A 11 4.13 -6.82 0.47
CA GLN A 11 5.12 -7.61 1.22
C GLN A 11 6.03 -6.73 2.09
N HIS A 12 6.35 -5.54 1.58
CA HIS A 12 7.23 -4.55 2.18
C HIS A 12 6.90 -3.18 1.58
N PHE A 13 7.44 -2.12 2.16
CA PHE A 13 7.32 -0.77 1.62
C PHE A 13 8.42 -0.50 0.59
N GLU A 14 8.04 0.03 -0.55
CA GLU A 14 8.99 0.47 -1.57
C GLU A 14 8.46 1.65 -2.37
N ASN A 15 9.36 2.38 -3.02
CA ASN A 15 9.00 3.50 -3.90
C ASN A 15 8.58 3.03 -5.31
N ALA A 16 7.63 2.10 -5.36
CA ALA A 16 6.99 1.65 -6.60
C ALA A 16 5.48 1.89 -6.51
N TYR A 17 4.85 2.06 -7.67
CA TYR A 17 3.41 2.19 -7.78
C TYR A 17 2.76 0.83 -7.98
N ASN A 18 1.78 0.55 -7.14
CA ASN A 18 0.95 -0.65 -7.16
C ASN A 18 0.08 -0.68 -8.43
N ILE A 19 0.06 -1.82 -9.11
CA ILE A 19 -0.74 -2.08 -10.32
C ILE A 19 -1.36 -3.48 -10.24
N GLY A 20 -2.67 -3.59 -10.42
CA GLY A 20 -3.37 -4.85 -10.62
C GLY A 20 -3.60 -5.69 -9.36
N TRP A 21 -3.34 -5.17 -8.16
CA TRP A 21 -3.56 -5.90 -6.89
C TRP A 21 -4.97 -5.75 -6.32
N ASN A 22 -5.74 -4.73 -6.73
CA ASN A 22 -7.10 -4.48 -6.23
C ASN A 22 -8.19 -5.20 -7.04
N THR A 23 -7.86 -6.30 -7.74
CA THR A 23 -8.77 -6.97 -8.66
C THR A 23 -9.83 -7.82 -7.97
N ASN A 24 -10.56 -7.24 -7.01
CA ASN A 24 -11.98 -7.56 -6.89
C ASN A 24 -12.75 -6.76 -7.96
N PHE A 25 -12.47 -7.07 -9.23
CA PHE A 25 -13.33 -6.62 -10.33
C PHE A 25 -14.70 -7.26 -10.13
N ASP A 26 -15.73 -6.42 -10.16
CA ASP A 26 -17.09 -6.90 -10.32
C ASP A 26 -17.14 -7.59 -11.68
N SER A 27 -17.08 -8.93 -11.68
CA SER A 27 -16.75 -9.83 -12.80
C SER A 27 -17.81 -9.87 -13.90
N THR A 28 -18.64 -8.84 -14.00
CA THR A 28 -19.84 -8.82 -14.84
C THR A 28 -19.60 -8.20 -16.21
N VAL A 29 -18.44 -7.56 -16.45
CA VAL A 29 -18.10 -6.96 -17.74
C VAL A 29 -16.63 -7.23 -18.11
N GLU A 30 -16.40 -8.14 -19.06
CA GLU A 30 -15.11 -8.33 -19.70
C GLU A 30 -14.87 -7.22 -20.75
N SER A 31 -13.69 -6.59 -20.71
CA SER A 31 -13.28 -5.62 -21.72
C SER A 31 -12.97 -6.31 -23.05
N LYS A 32 -13.26 -5.62 -24.16
CA LYS A 32 -12.85 -6.03 -25.52
C LYS A 32 -11.58 -5.31 -25.99
N GLU A 33 -10.91 -4.59 -25.10
CA GLU A 33 -9.71 -3.86 -25.44
C GLU A 33 -8.58 -4.81 -25.84
N THR A 34 -7.93 -4.50 -26.97
CA THR A 34 -6.83 -5.30 -27.50
C THR A 34 -5.54 -4.52 -27.36
N PHE A 35 -4.54 -5.14 -26.75
CA PHE A 35 -3.23 -4.51 -26.56
C PHE A 35 -2.26 -4.86 -27.69
N ASN A 36 -1.29 -3.99 -27.91
CA ASN A 36 -0.22 -4.17 -28.90
C ASN A 36 0.58 -5.46 -28.61
N SER A 37 0.92 -6.25 -29.63
CA SER A 37 1.71 -7.48 -29.49
C SER A 37 3.07 -7.25 -28.81
N ILE A 38 3.70 -6.10 -29.05
CA ILE A 38 4.98 -5.72 -28.41
C ILE A 38 4.80 -5.53 -26.90
N PHE A 39 3.69 -4.92 -26.48
CA PHE A 39 3.38 -4.75 -25.06
C PHE A 39 3.19 -6.11 -24.39
N ILE A 40 2.39 -6.99 -25.01
CA ILE A 40 2.13 -8.34 -24.50
C ILE A 40 3.43 -9.13 -24.40
N GLU A 41 4.25 -9.16 -25.46
CA GLU A 41 5.53 -9.89 -25.46
C GLU A 41 6.48 -9.42 -24.35
N LYS A 42 6.66 -8.10 -24.20
CA LYS A 42 7.50 -7.55 -23.13
C LYS A 42 6.95 -7.87 -21.75
N LEU A 43 5.65 -7.66 -21.52
CA LEU A 43 5.03 -7.95 -20.22
C LEU A 43 5.12 -9.44 -19.87
N THR A 44 4.89 -10.33 -20.83
CA THR A 44 5.06 -11.78 -20.65
C THR A 44 6.49 -12.13 -20.20
N SER A 45 7.52 -11.53 -20.81
CA SER A 45 8.92 -11.75 -20.41
C SER A 45 9.17 -11.38 -18.94
N TYR A 46 8.58 -10.29 -18.45
CA TYR A 46 8.61 -9.96 -17.02
C TYR A 46 7.86 -10.99 -16.16
N CYS A 47 6.65 -11.37 -16.56
CA CYS A 47 5.79 -12.29 -15.80
C CYS A 47 6.37 -13.72 -15.71
N GLU A 48 7.12 -14.16 -16.72
CA GLU A 48 7.86 -15.42 -16.73
C GLU A 48 9.07 -15.39 -15.76
N ASN A 49 9.54 -14.19 -15.36
CA ASN A 49 10.72 -13.99 -14.50
C ASN A 49 10.45 -13.04 -13.30
N PRO A 50 9.57 -13.41 -12.35
CA PRO A 50 9.25 -12.56 -11.20
C PRO A 50 10.43 -12.42 -10.21
N LEU A 51 10.43 -11.32 -9.44
CA LEU A 51 11.46 -11.00 -8.44
C LEU A 51 11.34 -11.83 -7.15
N ASN A 52 10.11 -12.14 -6.72
CA ASN A 52 9.86 -12.74 -5.41
C ASN A 52 9.57 -14.24 -5.48
N SER A 53 10.26 -14.99 -4.62
CA SER A 53 9.99 -16.39 -4.26
C SER A 53 8.95 -16.46 -3.14
N ASP A 54 8.33 -17.62 -2.89
CA ASP A 54 7.44 -17.75 -1.72
C ASP A 54 8.18 -17.51 -0.39
N LEU A 55 7.44 -17.42 0.73
CA LEU A 55 8.00 -17.19 2.08
C LEU A 55 9.11 -18.17 2.49
N ASN A 56 9.23 -19.32 1.82
CA ASN A 56 10.26 -20.33 2.10
C ASN A 56 11.44 -20.27 1.11
N GLY A 57 11.50 -19.25 0.25
CA GLY A 57 12.52 -19.09 -0.77
C GLY A 57 12.36 -20.03 -1.96
N VAL A 58 11.18 -20.64 -2.15
CA VAL A 58 10.93 -21.59 -3.23
C VAL A 58 9.97 -20.97 -4.25
N CYS A 59 10.41 -20.87 -5.51
CA CYS A 59 9.50 -20.59 -6.61
C CYS A 59 8.65 -21.84 -6.88
N ARG A 60 7.33 -21.72 -6.72
CA ARG A 60 6.41 -22.78 -7.16
C ARG A 60 6.27 -22.69 -8.68
N GLU A 61 6.95 -23.58 -9.40
CA GLU A 61 6.82 -23.67 -10.85
C GLU A 61 5.64 -24.57 -11.25
N THR A 62 4.92 -24.19 -12.30
CA THR A 62 3.97 -25.02 -13.04
C THR A 62 4.38 -25.03 -14.50
N GLU A 63 4.32 -26.17 -15.15
CA GLU A 63 4.62 -26.29 -16.58
C GLU A 63 3.31 -26.29 -17.38
N ILE A 64 3.19 -25.38 -18.35
CA ILE A 64 2.07 -25.31 -19.30
C ILE A 64 2.68 -25.23 -20.70
N ASP A 65 2.28 -26.14 -21.60
CA ASP A 65 2.77 -26.20 -22.98
C ASP A 65 4.31 -26.23 -23.12
N GLY A 66 5.01 -26.89 -22.19
CA GLY A 66 6.47 -27.02 -22.19
C GLY A 66 7.22 -25.76 -21.72
N LYS A 67 6.49 -24.71 -21.34
CA LYS A 67 7.03 -23.52 -20.67
C LYS A 67 6.81 -23.62 -19.17
N LYS A 68 7.83 -23.23 -18.40
CA LYS A 68 7.74 -23.11 -16.94
C LYS A 68 7.19 -21.74 -16.57
N TYR A 69 6.22 -21.73 -15.66
CA TYR A 69 5.61 -20.53 -15.09
C TYR A 69 5.76 -20.57 -13.59
N VAL A 70 6.09 -19.45 -12.96
CA VAL A 70 5.99 -19.34 -11.51
C VAL A 70 4.53 -19.08 -11.12
N LYS A 71 3.93 -20.01 -10.38
CA LYS A 71 2.54 -19.94 -9.89
C LYS A 71 2.54 -19.73 -8.37
N GLY A 72 2.26 -18.51 -7.91
CA GLY A 72 2.30 -18.14 -6.48
C GLY A 72 2.36 -16.62 -6.27
N PHE A 73 2.96 -16.17 -5.15
CA PHE A 73 3.22 -14.75 -4.81
C PHE A 73 4.32 -14.10 -5.70
N GLY A 74 4.32 -14.41 -7.00
CA GLY A 74 5.26 -13.85 -7.95
C GLY A 74 4.91 -12.39 -8.24
N GLU A 75 5.92 -11.52 -8.21
CA GLU A 75 5.75 -10.10 -8.50
C GLU A 75 6.76 -9.64 -9.53
N ILE A 76 6.33 -8.71 -10.38
CA ILE A 76 7.19 -8.09 -11.38
C ILE A 76 7.45 -6.64 -11.01
N ARG A 77 8.54 -6.07 -11.55
CA ARG A 77 8.78 -4.63 -11.52
C ARG A 77 8.97 -4.11 -12.93
N ILE A 78 8.26 -3.04 -13.25
CA ILE A 78 8.44 -2.31 -14.50
C ILE A 78 9.10 -0.98 -14.18
N ILE A 79 10.18 -0.65 -14.88
CA ILE A 79 10.96 0.58 -14.64
C ILE A 79 10.59 1.62 -15.70
N ASP A 80 10.11 2.79 -15.26
CA ASP A 80 9.97 3.98 -16.10
C ASP A 80 11.21 4.86 -15.90
N LEU A 81 12.15 4.74 -16.84
CA LEU A 81 13.40 5.50 -16.82
C LEU A 81 13.17 7.02 -16.97
N LYS A 82 12.12 7.43 -17.68
CA LYS A 82 11.83 8.84 -17.96
C LYS A 82 11.30 9.54 -16.72
N LYS A 83 10.35 8.91 -16.03
CA LYS A 83 9.78 9.43 -14.79
C LYS A 83 10.62 9.09 -13.56
N LYS A 84 11.60 8.19 -13.69
CA LYS A 84 12.42 7.66 -12.59
C LYS A 84 11.55 7.02 -11.49
N ILE A 85 10.54 6.25 -11.91
CA ILE A 85 9.64 5.52 -11.00
C ILE A 85 9.61 4.05 -11.38
N ARG A 86 9.05 3.24 -10.50
CA ARG A 86 8.84 1.81 -10.71
C ARG A 86 7.37 1.48 -10.52
N TYR A 87 6.92 0.41 -11.16
CA TYR A 87 5.61 -0.17 -10.96
C TYR A 87 5.76 -1.59 -10.43
N ALA A 88 4.91 -1.98 -9.49
CA ALA A 88 4.85 -3.30 -8.90
C ALA A 88 3.52 -3.95 -9.23
N ALA A 89 3.57 -5.14 -9.81
CA ALA A 89 2.38 -5.87 -10.24
C ALA A 89 2.50 -7.36 -9.90
N PRO A 90 1.36 -8.06 -9.70
CA PRO A 90 1.40 -9.51 -9.60
C PRO A 90 1.81 -10.09 -10.97
N ASN A 91 2.60 -11.16 -11.00
CA ASN A 91 3.01 -11.75 -12.27
C ASN A 91 1.83 -12.34 -13.06
N VAL A 92 0.74 -12.70 -12.38
CA VAL A 92 -0.52 -13.16 -13.00
C VAL A 92 -1.32 -12.04 -13.67
N ILE A 93 -0.89 -10.77 -13.58
CA ILE A 93 -1.57 -9.63 -14.21
C ILE A 93 -1.78 -9.82 -15.71
N ILE A 94 -0.87 -10.54 -16.38
CA ILE A 94 -0.98 -10.83 -17.81
C ILE A 94 -2.22 -11.64 -18.15
N ASP A 95 -2.62 -12.60 -17.30
CA ASP A 95 -3.81 -13.42 -17.52
C ASP A 95 -5.09 -12.58 -17.40
N ASP A 96 -5.11 -11.65 -16.44
CA ASP A 96 -6.24 -10.73 -16.25
C ASP A 96 -6.35 -9.73 -17.39
N ILE A 97 -5.22 -9.26 -17.95
CA ILE A 97 -5.18 -8.40 -19.14
C ILE A 97 -5.68 -9.15 -20.38
N LEU A 98 -5.15 -10.35 -20.64
CA LEU A 98 -5.51 -11.15 -21.81
C LEU A 98 -6.96 -11.63 -21.78
N SER A 99 -7.51 -11.88 -20.60
CA SER A 99 -8.93 -12.23 -20.42
C SER A 99 -9.86 -11.00 -20.39
N GLY A 100 -9.31 -9.79 -20.47
CA GLY A 100 -10.10 -8.55 -20.44
C GLY A 100 -10.70 -8.21 -19.07
N LYS A 101 -10.27 -8.88 -17.99
CA LYS A 101 -10.70 -8.60 -16.62
C LYS A 101 -10.03 -7.36 -16.03
N TYR A 102 -8.88 -6.98 -16.58
CA TYR A 102 -8.12 -5.83 -16.11
C TYR A 102 -7.62 -4.99 -17.28
N ILE A 103 -7.75 -3.68 -17.16
CA ILE A 103 -7.17 -2.70 -18.08
C ILE A 103 -6.12 -1.91 -17.29
N PRO A 104 -4.82 -2.05 -17.60
CA PRO A 104 -3.77 -1.34 -16.90
C PRO A 104 -3.82 0.17 -17.18
N PRO A 105 -3.39 1.02 -16.24
CA PRO A 105 -3.17 2.44 -16.49
C PRO A 105 -2.24 2.67 -17.69
N ILE A 106 -2.50 3.73 -18.46
CA ILE A 106 -1.70 4.03 -19.66
C ILE A 106 -0.23 4.26 -19.32
N GLU A 107 0.08 4.81 -18.15
CA GLU A 107 1.44 5.03 -17.70
C GLU A 107 2.20 3.72 -17.47
N PHE A 108 1.50 2.67 -17.01
CA PHE A 108 2.09 1.34 -16.88
C PHE A 108 2.36 0.73 -18.26
N ILE A 109 1.42 0.85 -19.19
CA ILE A 109 1.58 0.39 -20.58
C ILE A 109 2.79 1.05 -21.23
N ASP A 110 2.90 2.38 -21.11
CA ASP A 110 4.02 3.16 -21.64
C ASP A 110 5.36 2.73 -21.03
N ALA A 111 5.38 2.48 -19.72
CA ALA A 111 6.58 2.02 -19.02
C ALA A 111 7.02 0.62 -19.50
N VAL A 112 6.08 -0.31 -19.73
CA VAL A 112 6.40 -1.63 -20.32
C VAL A 112 6.98 -1.46 -21.74
N LEU A 113 6.37 -0.59 -22.56
CA LEU A 113 6.79 -0.40 -23.95
C LEU A 113 8.16 0.26 -24.08
N THR A 114 8.43 1.29 -23.27
CA THR A 114 9.61 2.17 -23.40
C THR A 114 10.73 1.86 -22.42
N GLY A 115 10.41 1.18 -21.31
CA GLY A 115 11.38 0.78 -20.32
C GLY A 115 12.34 -0.29 -20.82
N PRO A 116 13.32 -0.67 -19.98
CA PRO A 116 14.24 -1.76 -20.29
C PRO A 116 13.48 -3.07 -20.58
N THR A 117 14.17 -4.04 -21.16
CA THR A 117 13.68 -5.44 -21.15
C THR A 117 14.25 -6.15 -19.93
N PHE A 118 13.62 -7.27 -19.53
CA PHE A 118 14.13 -8.09 -18.44
C PHE A 118 15.62 -8.43 -18.64
N ASP A 119 16.02 -8.90 -19.82
CA ASP A 119 17.40 -9.33 -20.12
C ASP A 119 18.40 -8.17 -20.30
N SER A 120 17.97 -6.91 -20.21
CA SER A 120 18.88 -5.78 -20.37
C SER A 120 19.80 -5.62 -19.17
N GLU A 121 21.04 -5.19 -19.40
CA GLU A 121 22.04 -4.97 -18.35
C GLU A 121 21.50 -4.09 -17.21
N GLY A 122 20.82 -2.98 -17.54
CA GLY A 122 20.26 -2.07 -16.55
C GLY A 122 19.13 -2.67 -15.71
N TYR A 123 18.30 -3.55 -16.27
CA TYR A 123 17.28 -4.25 -15.47
C TYR A 123 17.91 -5.36 -14.62
N GLN A 124 18.90 -6.07 -15.14
CA GLN A 124 19.60 -7.12 -14.39
C GLN A 124 20.40 -6.55 -13.22
N GLU A 125 21.00 -5.37 -13.37
CA GLU A 125 21.63 -4.65 -12.25
C GLU A 125 20.60 -4.31 -11.15
N PHE A 126 19.44 -3.78 -11.54
CA PHE A 126 18.34 -3.55 -10.61
C PHE A 126 17.88 -4.85 -9.92
N TYR A 127 17.68 -5.92 -10.70
CA TYR A 127 17.23 -7.22 -10.22
C TYR A 127 18.18 -7.79 -9.16
N LEU A 128 19.50 -7.75 -9.42
CA LEU A 128 20.51 -8.24 -8.49
C LEU A 128 20.62 -7.42 -7.20
N ASN A 129 20.32 -6.12 -7.27
CA ASN A 129 20.35 -5.23 -6.13
C ASN A 129 19.02 -5.18 -5.35
N TYR A 130 17.95 -5.81 -5.86
CA TYR A 130 16.64 -5.81 -5.22
C TYR A 130 16.66 -6.65 -3.93
N SER A 131 16.79 -5.96 -2.79
CA SER A 131 16.86 -6.58 -1.47
C SER A 131 16.48 -5.58 -0.37
N GLU A 132 16.15 -6.10 0.82
CA GLU A 132 15.86 -5.28 2.01
C GLU A 132 16.99 -4.28 2.32
N LYS A 133 18.26 -4.72 2.20
CA LYS A 133 19.44 -3.88 2.43
C LYS A 133 19.47 -2.64 1.52
N ASN A 134 18.96 -2.76 0.31
CA ASN A 134 18.94 -1.70 -0.69
C ASN A 134 17.53 -1.11 -0.86
N PHE A 135 16.69 -1.21 0.18
CA PHE A 135 15.31 -0.70 0.20
C PHE A 135 14.51 -1.10 -1.05
N TRP A 136 14.67 -2.37 -1.47
CA TRP A 136 13.89 -2.98 -2.55
C TRP A 136 14.04 -2.21 -3.88
N GLY A 137 15.29 -1.91 -4.22
CA GLY A 137 15.68 -1.38 -5.52
C GLY A 137 15.80 0.15 -5.59
N GLU A 138 16.12 0.78 -4.45
CA GLU A 138 16.63 2.16 -4.45
C GLU A 138 18.07 2.21 -4.97
N ASN A 139 18.44 3.34 -5.56
CA ASN A 139 19.82 3.61 -5.92
C ASN A 139 20.61 4.14 -4.70
N GLU A 140 21.94 4.18 -4.82
CA GLU A 140 22.84 4.62 -3.75
C GLU A 140 22.50 6.04 -3.24
N GLU A 141 22.18 6.97 -4.15
CA GLU A 141 21.80 8.34 -3.80
C GLU A 141 20.55 8.40 -2.91
N ASN A 142 19.49 7.67 -3.27
CA ASN A 142 18.26 7.62 -2.48
C ASN A 142 18.45 6.86 -1.18
N PHE A 143 19.27 5.80 -1.18
CA PHE A 143 19.63 5.09 0.04
C PHE A 143 20.28 6.03 1.06
N GLU A 144 21.25 6.84 0.64
CA GLU A 144 21.91 7.82 1.51
C GLU A 144 20.93 8.87 2.03
N LYS A 145 20.02 9.35 1.19
CA LYS A 145 18.96 10.29 1.60
C LYS A 145 18.04 9.67 2.65
N ILE A 146 17.58 8.44 2.45
CA ILE A 146 16.74 7.70 3.41
C ILE A 146 17.48 7.57 4.74
N ALA A 147 18.71 7.07 4.73
CA ALA A 147 19.52 6.89 5.93
C ALA A 147 19.67 8.21 6.71
N LYS A 148 19.94 9.32 6.00
CA LYS A 148 20.14 10.63 6.61
C LYS A 148 18.85 11.28 7.12
N VAL A 149 17.71 11.09 6.44
CA VAL A 149 16.40 11.50 6.97
C VAL A 149 16.12 10.80 8.30
N LEU A 150 16.37 9.49 8.37
CA LEU A 150 16.15 8.69 9.57
C LEU A 150 17.14 9.03 10.70
N GLU A 151 18.39 9.39 10.37
CA GLU A 151 19.38 9.89 11.34
C GLU A 151 18.92 11.16 12.04
N TRP A 152 18.36 12.12 11.29
CA TRP A 152 17.83 13.37 11.87
C TRP A 152 16.54 13.18 12.65
N ALA A 153 15.85 12.06 12.50
CA ALA A 153 14.55 11.89 13.12
C ALA A 153 14.67 11.86 14.66
N GLY A 154 14.04 12.84 15.33
CA GLY A 154 14.17 13.08 16.77
C GLY A 154 14.88 14.41 17.09
N ASP A 155 15.65 14.95 16.13
CA ASP A 155 16.02 16.37 16.08
C ASP A 155 15.09 17.08 15.10
N LEU A 156 14.02 17.68 15.62
CA LEU A 156 12.96 18.27 14.81
C LEU A 156 13.47 19.34 13.84
N GLU A 157 14.43 20.18 14.23
CA GLU A 157 14.91 21.25 13.35
C GLU A 157 15.86 20.69 12.27
N GLY A 158 16.79 19.81 12.64
CA GLY A 158 17.64 19.11 11.66
C GLY A 158 16.84 18.28 10.65
N PHE A 159 15.78 17.61 11.12
CA PHE A 159 14.85 16.85 10.30
C PHE A 159 14.13 17.73 9.26
N LYS A 160 13.55 18.85 9.71
CA LYS A 160 12.88 19.82 8.84
C LYS A 160 13.84 20.39 7.80
N ASP A 161 14.99 20.86 8.25
CA ASP A 161 15.99 21.50 7.38
C ASP A 161 16.48 20.52 6.32
N TYR A 162 16.78 19.27 6.70
CA TYR A 162 17.25 18.28 5.74
C TYR A 162 16.18 17.93 4.70
N ILE A 163 14.92 17.74 5.13
CA ILE A 163 13.81 17.42 4.22
C ILE A 163 13.54 18.54 3.23
N LEU A 164 13.44 19.79 3.72
CA LEU A 164 13.11 20.94 2.89
C LEU A 164 14.23 21.25 1.88
N ASN A 165 15.50 21.18 2.30
CA ASN A 165 16.63 21.48 1.42
C ASN A 165 16.85 20.41 0.33
N ASN A 166 16.28 19.22 0.48
CA ASN A 166 16.46 18.11 -0.45
C ASN A 166 15.15 17.66 -1.13
N ASP A 167 14.03 18.36 -0.90
CA ASP A 167 12.70 18.03 -1.44
C ASP A 167 12.25 16.58 -1.12
N LEU A 168 12.38 16.18 0.15
CA LEU A 168 12.18 14.79 0.59
C LEU A 168 10.86 14.56 1.32
N ILE A 169 9.89 15.47 1.23
CA ILE A 169 8.65 15.37 2.02
C ILE A 169 7.92 14.04 1.78
N ASN A 170 7.95 13.54 0.55
CA ASN A 170 7.30 12.28 0.13
C ASN A 170 8.29 11.12 -0.04
N ILE A 171 9.46 11.16 0.62
CA ILE A 171 10.40 10.05 0.57
C ILE A 171 9.76 8.80 1.22
N VAL A 172 9.95 7.66 0.55
CA VAL A 172 9.55 6.35 1.09
C VAL A 172 10.73 5.77 1.87
N VAL A 173 10.45 5.34 3.10
CA VAL A 173 11.40 4.72 4.02
C VAL A 173 10.96 3.26 4.30
N PRO A 174 11.74 2.43 5.03
CA PRO A 174 11.40 1.02 5.26
C PRO A 174 10.03 0.79 5.90
N GLU A 175 9.52 1.74 6.66
CA GLU A 175 8.21 1.73 7.30
C GLU A 175 7.12 2.40 6.44
N GLY A 176 7.36 2.72 5.17
CA GLY A 176 6.37 3.33 4.27
C GLY A 176 6.61 4.81 4.07
N SER A 177 5.57 5.63 4.19
CA SER A 177 5.74 7.07 4.14
C SER A 177 6.56 7.53 5.36
N LEU A 178 7.24 8.67 5.22
CA LEU A 178 7.93 9.29 6.34
C LEU A 178 6.97 9.63 7.51
N LEU A 179 5.70 9.89 7.19
CA LEU A 179 4.63 10.05 8.17
C LEU A 179 4.32 8.75 8.91
N ASN A 180 4.20 7.61 8.20
CA ASN A 180 3.95 6.33 8.85
C ASN A 180 5.11 5.94 9.79
N TYR A 181 6.35 6.22 9.40
CA TYR A 181 7.51 6.11 10.27
C TYR A 181 7.36 6.99 11.53
N ALA A 182 7.09 8.28 11.38
CA ALA A 182 6.95 9.20 12.51
C ALA A 182 5.86 8.78 13.50
N ILE A 183 4.71 8.31 12.99
CA ILE A 183 3.62 7.77 13.81
C ILE A 183 4.07 6.49 14.54
N THR A 184 4.74 5.58 13.84
CA THR A 184 5.20 4.29 14.39
C THR A 184 6.18 4.50 15.53
N GLU A 185 7.10 5.45 15.39
CA GLU A 185 8.13 5.79 16.36
C GLU A 185 7.66 6.77 17.45
N GLY A 186 6.38 7.18 17.44
CA GLY A 186 5.84 8.11 18.44
C GLY A 186 6.38 9.54 18.34
N LYS A 187 6.93 9.91 17.18
CA LYS A 187 7.47 11.23 16.84
C LYS A 187 6.34 12.18 16.45
N GLU A 188 5.48 12.50 17.41
CA GLU A 188 4.22 13.23 17.19
C GLU A 188 4.43 14.63 16.58
N LYS A 189 5.49 15.35 16.98
CA LYS A 189 5.78 16.69 16.45
C LYS A 189 6.20 16.65 14.99
N GLU A 190 7.04 15.67 14.63
CA GLU A 190 7.45 15.40 13.26
C GLU A 190 6.23 14.99 12.42
N ALA A 191 5.38 14.09 12.92
CA ALA A 191 4.17 13.66 12.22
C ALA A 191 3.21 14.82 11.95
N LEU A 192 2.94 15.68 12.95
CA LEU A 192 2.13 16.89 12.77
C LEU A 192 2.73 17.83 11.72
N TRP A 193 4.05 18.08 11.81
CA TRP A 193 4.74 18.95 10.87
C TRP A 193 4.69 18.42 9.44
N LEU A 194 4.89 17.11 9.24
CA LEU A 194 4.80 16.46 7.92
C LEU A 194 3.42 16.69 7.30
N ILE A 195 2.35 16.47 8.08
CA ILE A 195 0.97 16.70 7.62
C ILE A 195 0.75 18.18 7.25
N GLU A 196 1.20 19.10 8.10
CA GLU A 196 1.07 20.55 7.87
C GLU A 196 1.88 21.06 6.67
N ASN A 197 2.89 20.30 6.24
CA ASN A 197 3.75 20.64 5.10
C ASN A 197 3.43 19.82 3.84
N GLY A 198 2.24 19.23 3.77
CA GLY A 198 1.70 18.68 2.53
C GLY A 198 2.33 17.36 2.11
N ILE A 199 2.78 16.54 3.06
CA ILE A 199 3.06 15.12 2.78
C ILE A 199 1.80 14.47 2.17
N ASP A 200 1.99 13.59 1.19
CA ASP A 200 0.90 12.80 0.62
C ASP A 200 0.43 11.75 1.63
N ILE A 201 -0.59 12.12 2.43
CA ILE A 201 -1.22 11.27 3.45
C ILE A 201 -1.93 10.04 2.85
N ASN A 202 -2.07 9.97 1.53
CA ASN A 202 -2.75 8.88 0.83
C ASN A 202 -1.80 8.04 -0.03
N ALA A 203 -0.49 8.25 0.09
CA ALA A 203 0.52 7.49 -0.64
C ALA A 203 0.33 5.98 -0.48
N PHE A 204 -0.12 5.51 0.69
CA PHE A 204 -0.36 4.09 1.00
C PHE A 204 -1.84 3.80 1.32
N ASP A 205 -2.77 4.47 0.63
CA ASP A 205 -4.23 4.22 0.72
C ASP A 205 -4.79 4.29 2.15
N GLY A 206 -4.35 5.31 2.92
CA GLY A 206 -4.85 5.60 4.26
C GLY A 206 -4.24 4.76 5.39
N LEU A 207 -3.16 4.02 5.12
CA LEU A 207 -2.44 3.22 6.11
C LEU A 207 -2.10 4.01 7.40
N GLU A 208 -1.71 5.28 7.26
CA GLU A 208 -1.25 6.14 8.34
C GLU A 208 -2.31 6.31 9.43
N LEU A 209 -3.60 6.37 9.06
CA LEU A 209 -4.70 6.42 10.03
C LEU A 209 -4.79 5.12 10.83
N MET A 210 -4.66 3.98 10.15
CA MET A 210 -4.68 2.66 10.81
C MET A 210 -3.50 2.51 11.76
N THR A 211 -2.31 3.01 11.40
CA THR A 211 -1.14 3.04 12.27
C THR A 211 -1.36 3.95 13.48
N ALA A 212 -1.91 5.16 13.29
CA ALA A 212 -2.22 6.08 14.38
C ALA A 212 -3.21 5.48 15.39
N ILE A 213 -4.26 4.79 14.90
CA ILE A 213 -5.22 4.06 15.75
C ILE A 213 -4.53 2.96 16.55
N LYS A 214 -3.70 2.12 15.91
CA LYS A 214 -2.96 1.04 16.58
C LYS A 214 -2.00 1.57 17.64
N LYS A 215 -1.40 2.73 17.41
CA LYS A 215 -0.52 3.44 18.35
C LYS A 215 -1.29 4.24 19.40
N ASN A 216 -2.63 4.22 19.37
CA ASN A 216 -3.52 4.99 20.23
C ASN A 216 -3.21 6.50 20.22
N ASN A 217 -2.72 7.03 19.09
CA ASN A 217 -2.43 8.44 18.92
C ASN A 217 -3.65 9.18 18.36
N ASN A 218 -4.49 9.69 19.26
CA ASN A 218 -5.71 10.41 18.91
C ASN A 218 -5.45 11.75 18.23
N ILE A 219 -4.32 12.40 18.53
CA ILE A 219 -3.96 13.71 17.98
C ILE A 219 -3.69 13.56 16.48
N ILE A 220 -2.82 12.62 16.12
CA ILE A 220 -2.50 12.35 14.72
C ILE A 220 -3.71 11.75 13.99
N ALA A 221 -4.41 10.77 14.57
CA ALA A 221 -5.58 10.19 13.93
C ALA A 221 -6.64 11.26 13.60
N LYS A 222 -6.91 12.18 14.54
CA LYS A 222 -7.84 13.29 14.29
C LYS A 222 -7.31 14.23 13.20
N LYS A 223 -6.03 14.60 13.25
CA LYS A 223 -5.42 15.47 12.25
C LYS A 223 -5.52 14.86 10.84
N LEU A 224 -5.24 13.57 10.68
CA LEU A 224 -5.37 12.87 9.38
C LEU A 224 -6.80 12.87 8.86
N ILE A 225 -7.77 12.62 9.75
CA ILE A 225 -9.20 12.66 9.43
C ILE A 225 -9.62 14.07 8.98
N ASP A 226 -9.19 15.09 9.72
CA ASP A 226 -9.50 16.50 9.42
C ASP A 226 -8.87 16.96 8.08
N GLU A 227 -7.73 16.38 7.68
CA GLU A 227 -7.05 16.62 6.39
C GLU A 227 -7.57 15.74 5.23
N GLY A 228 -8.59 14.91 5.48
CA GLY A 228 -9.23 14.12 4.43
C GLY A 228 -8.43 12.90 3.99
N ILE A 229 -7.74 12.22 4.91
CA ILE A 229 -7.15 10.91 4.62
C ILE A 229 -8.22 9.95 4.10
N VAL A 230 -7.85 9.11 3.12
CA VAL A 230 -8.70 8.04 2.60
C VAL A 230 -9.02 7.07 3.74
N ILE A 231 -10.31 6.77 3.85
CA ILE A 231 -10.84 5.81 4.80
C ILE A 231 -11.48 4.66 4.02
N ASN A 232 -11.16 3.42 4.40
CA ASN A 232 -11.68 2.22 3.77
C ASN A 232 -12.52 1.43 4.77
N SER A 233 -13.72 0.98 4.37
CA SER A 233 -14.59 0.13 5.20
C SER A 233 -14.98 -1.18 4.53
N ARG A 234 -14.41 -1.48 3.35
CA ARG A 234 -14.74 -2.67 2.54
C ARG A 234 -14.46 -3.97 3.29
N GLU A 235 -13.27 -4.05 3.89
CA GLU A 235 -12.84 -5.19 4.69
C GLU A 235 -12.84 -4.84 6.17
N MET A 236 -13.17 -5.82 7.02
CA MET A 236 -13.24 -5.63 8.47
C MET A 236 -11.90 -5.16 9.07
N ASN A 237 -10.77 -5.58 8.50
CA ASN A 237 -9.44 -5.19 8.98
C ASN A 237 -8.99 -3.81 8.49
N ASP A 238 -9.61 -3.30 7.42
CA ASP A 238 -9.30 -1.99 6.86
C ASP A 238 -10.18 -0.90 7.48
N ASN A 239 -11.31 -1.28 8.10
CA ASN A 239 -12.22 -0.33 8.74
C ASN A 239 -11.60 0.30 10.01
N PRO A 240 -11.37 1.64 10.04
CA PRO A 240 -10.80 2.30 11.21
C PRO A 240 -11.72 2.31 12.42
N LEU A 241 -13.05 2.30 12.25
CA LEU A 241 -13.99 2.19 13.37
C LEU A 241 -13.86 0.82 14.05
N VAL A 242 -13.78 -0.25 13.26
CA VAL A 242 -13.56 -1.61 13.78
C VAL A 242 -12.23 -1.69 14.54
N SER A 243 -11.18 -1.08 13.99
CA SER A 243 -9.88 -1.03 14.66
C SER A 243 -9.94 -0.24 15.96
N ALA A 244 -10.55 0.95 15.98
CA ALA A 244 -10.72 1.76 17.19
C ALA A 244 -11.48 1.00 18.30
N ILE A 245 -12.50 0.22 17.94
CA ILE A 245 -13.22 -0.66 18.87
C ILE A 245 -12.28 -1.74 19.43
N ARG A 246 -11.55 -2.46 18.57
CA ARG A 246 -10.63 -3.54 18.99
C ARG A 246 -9.53 -3.04 19.91
N PHE A 247 -9.02 -1.83 19.67
CA PHE A 247 -8.01 -1.18 20.51
C PHE A 247 -8.60 -0.39 21.70
N SER A 248 -9.92 -0.51 21.95
CA SER A 248 -10.60 0.15 23.07
C SER A 248 -10.44 1.69 23.10
N ASN A 249 -10.30 2.31 21.93
CA ASN A 249 -10.12 3.75 21.79
C ASN A 249 -11.47 4.48 21.77
N ALA A 250 -12.02 4.74 22.96
CA ALA A 250 -13.35 5.34 23.11
C ALA A 250 -13.50 6.71 22.43
N PHE A 251 -12.44 7.52 22.40
CA PHE A 251 -12.48 8.83 21.75
C PHE A 251 -12.66 8.67 20.23
N LEU A 252 -11.83 7.87 19.57
CA LEU A 252 -11.95 7.66 18.13
C LEU A 252 -13.21 6.89 17.75
N VAL A 253 -13.68 5.95 18.58
CA VAL A 253 -14.97 5.28 18.34
C VAL A 253 -16.10 6.33 18.31
N GLU A 254 -16.14 7.24 19.28
CA GLU A 254 -17.16 8.29 19.31
C GLU A 254 -17.03 9.26 18.13
N GLU A 255 -15.82 9.74 17.83
CA GLU A 255 -15.58 10.65 16.68
C GLU A 255 -15.93 10.00 15.34
N LEU A 256 -15.49 8.76 15.10
CA LEU A 256 -15.76 8.05 13.85
C LEU A 256 -17.24 7.73 13.68
N MET A 257 -17.92 7.23 14.72
CA MET A 257 -19.35 6.94 14.62
C MET A 257 -20.17 8.21 14.41
N LYS A 258 -19.80 9.32 15.05
CA LYS A 258 -20.50 10.60 14.93
C LYS A 258 -20.43 11.16 13.51
N ASN A 259 -19.27 11.09 12.86
CA ASN A 259 -19.01 11.80 11.62
C ASN A 259 -18.99 10.90 10.36
N TYR A 260 -18.80 9.58 10.51
CA TYR A 260 -18.59 8.64 9.39
C TYR A 260 -19.54 7.44 9.48
N ARG A 261 -20.80 7.65 9.14
CA ARG A 261 -21.87 6.63 9.20
C ARG A 261 -21.64 5.46 8.26
N ASP A 262 -20.92 5.68 7.16
CA ASP A 262 -20.49 4.68 6.17
C ASP A 262 -19.53 3.64 6.72
N LEU A 263 -18.90 3.88 7.88
CA LEU A 263 -18.08 2.89 8.59
C LEU A 263 -18.91 1.90 9.40
N ILE A 264 -20.21 2.15 9.56
CA ILE A 264 -21.13 1.26 10.29
C ILE A 264 -21.58 0.15 9.33
N VAL A 265 -20.68 -0.81 9.12
CA VAL A 265 -20.85 -1.93 8.19
C VAL A 265 -21.04 -3.24 8.95
N ALA A 266 -21.79 -4.17 8.37
CA ALA A 266 -21.83 -5.56 8.81
C ALA A 266 -21.05 -6.45 7.85
N TYR A 267 -20.16 -7.28 8.39
CA TYR A 267 -19.25 -8.11 7.61
C TYR A 267 -19.73 -9.56 7.57
N SER A 268 -19.61 -10.19 6.40
CA SER A 268 -19.88 -11.61 6.23
C SER A 268 -18.71 -12.29 5.53
N ASN A 269 -18.38 -13.51 5.94
CA ASN A 269 -17.46 -14.41 5.26
C ASN A 269 -17.97 -15.85 5.36
N GLU A 270 -17.16 -16.82 4.94
CA GLU A 270 -17.53 -18.24 4.95
C GLU A 270 -17.84 -18.80 6.36
N TYR A 271 -17.31 -18.18 7.42
CA TYR A 271 -17.47 -18.62 8.81
C TYR A 271 -18.44 -17.78 9.63
N VAL A 272 -18.62 -16.50 9.27
CA VAL A 272 -19.36 -15.51 10.05
C VAL A 272 -20.36 -14.79 9.16
N ARG A 273 -21.62 -14.75 9.55
CA ARG A 273 -22.66 -14.01 8.82
C ARG A 273 -23.05 -12.75 9.57
N ASN A 274 -23.13 -11.65 8.84
CA ASN A 274 -23.69 -10.38 9.28
C ASN A 274 -23.11 -9.87 10.62
N CYS A 275 -21.79 -9.97 10.80
CA CYS A 275 -21.10 -9.45 11.98
C CYS A 275 -21.10 -7.93 11.97
N SER A 276 -21.98 -7.33 12.75
CA SER A 276 -22.11 -5.87 12.88
C SER A 276 -21.00 -5.25 13.73
N VAL A 277 -20.88 -3.93 13.66
CA VAL A 277 -20.03 -3.13 14.57
C VAL A 277 -20.39 -3.38 16.04
N LEU A 278 -21.68 -3.60 16.36
CA LEU A 278 -22.10 -3.94 17.72
C LEU A 278 -21.62 -5.32 18.14
N ASP A 279 -21.75 -6.34 17.29
CA ASP A 279 -21.24 -7.69 17.58
C ASP A 279 -19.72 -7.66 17.85
N ILE A 280 -18.98 -6.86 17.09
CA ILE A 280 -17.54 -6.66 17.29
C ILE A 280 -17.27 -5.99 18.63
N ALA A 281 -18.02 -4.93 18.98
CA ALA A 281 -17.88 -4.24 20.26
C ALA A 281 -18.19 -5.16 21.45
N GLU A 282 -19.25 -5.96 21.38
CA GLU A 282 -19.62 -6.90 22.44
C GLU A 282 -18.55 -7.98 22.66
N ARG A 283 -17.88 -8.44 21.59
CA ARG A 283 -16.74 -9.38 21.70
C ARG A 283 -15.55 -8.80 22.47
N THR A 284 -15.39 -7.48 22.51
CA THR A 284 -14.32 -6.83 23.30
C THR A 284 -14.58 -6.89 24.80
N LYS A 285 -15.84 -7.11 25.23
CA LYS A 285 -16.31 -7.04 26.63
C LYS A 285 -16.00 -5.70 27.32
N ASN A 286 -15.81 -4.63 26.54
CA ASN A 286 -15.58 -3.28 27.04
C ASN A 286 -16.89 -2.50 27.09
N GLU A 287 -17.52 -2.44 28.28
CA GLU A 287 -18.81 -1.76 28.49
C GLU A 287 -18.82 -0.30 28.02
N LYS A 288 -17.70 0.42 28.17
CA LYS A 288 -17.60 1.81 27.71
C LYS A 288 -17.76 1.88 26.18
N ILE A 289 -17.07 1.02 25.45
CA ILE A 289 -17.15 0.97 23.99
C ILE A 289 -18.53 0.50 23.54
N ILE A 290 -19.08 -0.55 24.17
CA ILE A 290 -20.42 -1.08 23.86
C ILE A 290 -21.48 0.01 24.02
N ASN A 291 -21.42 0.78 25.11
CA ASN A 291 -22.37 1.88 25.36
C ASN A 291 -22.24 3.02 24.35
N ILE A 292 -21.02 3.39 23.95
CA ILE A 292 -20.80 4.38 22.87
C ILE A 292 -21.41 3.85 21.57
N VAL A 293 -21.13 2.61 21.20
CA VAL A 293 -21.67 2.03 19.96
C VAL A 293 -23.20 2.00 19.98
N LYS A 294 -23.81 1.52 21.07
CA LYS A 294 -25.28 1.51 21.22
C LYS A 294 -25.88 2.91 21.11
N LYS A 295 -25.24 3.94 21.69
CA LYS A 295 -25.70 5.33 21.62
C LYS A 295 -25.83 5.85 20.18
N TYR A 296 -24.94 5.44 19.27
CA TYR A 296 -24.90 5.97 17.90
C TYR A 296 -25.57 5.06 16.85
N LEU A 297 -26.10 3.89 17.25
CA LEU A 297 -26.88 2.99 16.40
C LEU A 297 -28.41 3.23 16.49
N VAL A 298 -28.85 4.10 17.39
CA VAL A 298 -30.26 4.54 17.54
C VAL A 298 -30.50 5.77 16.69
#